data_AF-A0A9W7EHB2-F1
#
_entry.id   AF-A0A9W7EHB2-F1
#
_cell.length_a   1.000
_cell.length_b   1.000
_cell.length_c   1.000
_cell.angle_alpha   90.00
_cell.angle_beta   90.00
_cell.angle_gamma   90.00
#
_symmetry.space_group_name_H-M   'P 1'
#
loop_
_entity.id
_entity.type
_entity.pdbx_description
1 polymer ?
#
loop_
_entity_poly.entity_id
_entity_poly.type
_entity_poly.pdbx_seq_one_letter_code
_entity_poly.pdbx_strand_id
1 'polypeptide(L)'
;MISYDWDTSPQNRRAASFNYGYIPNKALSRAICFLSMMAPSFAHVMLRTFSCALLAVMNTRWLLYFLAADMGLFFLYKMLRRDFFYFLNLTGIVRLSISILERFVIKLMGDFTMLIHLRGPCELGGFWFLLTILLSMMSCFVSSWLYSNYYDKDDKLSDETLQTVLSVLGAMWITSAVTFTLVINRSHLQTFYNLDTASDYCKKTFLNAREDQDDVKSYSLSIHQDMYRTWGDELVKPWTLENWSRWEEEKPAWFTDAWIESVPNTYIPYDWRVKYKKTKGRVDPQMRRRSSVQQVKMLMGDVEEK
;
A
#
# COMPACT_ATOMS: atom_id res chain seq x y z
N MET A 1 -0.84 -15.46 6.98
CA MET A 1 0.57 -15.70 7.33
C MET A 1 1.49 -14.55 6.91
N ILE A 2 1.42 -14.06 5.67
CA ILE A 2 2.23 -12.91 5.19
C ILE A 2 2.22 -11.71 6.15
N SER A 3 1.04 -11.25 6.62
CA SER A 3 0.95 -10.12 7.56
C SER A 3 1.71 -10.34 8.87
N TYR A 4 1.75 -11.59 9.36
CA TYR A 4 2.44 -11.95 10.60
C TYR A 4 3.96 -11.98 10.38
N ASP A 5 4.42 -12.58 9.29
CA ASP A 5 5.85 -12.67 8.95
C ASP A 5 6.43 -11.28 8.70
N TRP A 6 5.70 -10.44 7.96
CA TRP A 6 6.09 -9.06 7.73
C TRP A 6 6.10 -8.22 8.99
N ASP A 7 5.12 -8.38 9.87
CA ASP A 7 5.10 -7.63 11.13
C ASP A 7 6.19 -8.05 12.07
N THR A 8 6.51 -9.34 12.16
CA THR A 8 7.51 -9.88 13.10
C THR A 8 8.95 -9.79 12.58
N SER A 9 9.13 -9.50 11.28
CA SER A 9 10.43 -9.29 10.65
C SER A 9 11.22 -8.15 11.32
N PRO A 10 12.45 -8.40 11.81
CA PRO A 10 13.32 -7.36 12.35
C PRO A 10 13.61 -6.24 11.33
N GLN A 11 13.73 -6.59 10.05
CA GLN A 11 14.02 -5.64 8.97
C GLN A 11 12.86 -4.66 8.78
N ASN A 12 11.63 -5.17 8.73
CA ASN A 12 10.44 -4.33 8.57
C ASN A 12 10.16 -3.47 9.81
N ARG A 13 10.35 -4.01 11.01
CA ARG A 13 10.25 -3.23 12.26
C ARG A 13 11.33 -2.15 12.36
N ARG A 14 12.52 -2.41 11.82
CA ARG A 14 13.61 -1.41 11.72
C ARG A 14 13.26 -0.30 10.74
N ALA A 15 12.78 -0.65 9.54
CA ALA A 15 12.53 0.31 8.46
C ALA A 15 11.24 1.12 8.66
N ALA A 16 10.17 0.51 9.20
CA ALA A 16 8.88 1.17 9.38
C ALA A 16 8.22 0.78 10.71
N SER A 17 8.89 1.10 11.82
CA SER A 17 8.46 0.80 13.21
C SER A 17 7.09 1.36 13.58
N PHE A 18 6.66 2.43 12.93
CA PHE A 18 5.33 3.02 13.13
C PHE A 18 4.21 2.19 12.48
N ASN A 19 4.53 1.36 11.48
CA ASN A 19 3.57 0.52 10.77
C ASN A 19 3.64 -0.95 11.18
N TYR A 20 4.86 -1.46 11.42
CA TYR A 20 5.13 -2.82 11.87
C TYR A 20 5.55 -2.84 13.33
N GLY A 21 5.23 -3.92 14.05
CA GLY A 21 5.34 -4.02 15.50
C GLY A 21 3.99 -4.07 16.23
N TYR A 22 2.87 -4.29 15.51
CA TYR A 22 1.56 -4.42 16.14
C TYR A 22 1.38 -5.78 16.84
N ILE A 23 2.16 -6.80 16.46
CA ILE A 23 2.13 -8.10 17.12
C ILE A 23 2.98 -8.05 18.40
N PRO A 24 2.39 -8.39 19.56
CA PRO A 24 3.09 -8.33 20.85
C PRO A 24 4.22 -9.37 20.95
N ASN A 25 5.23 -9.07 21.77
CA ASN A 25 6.41 -9.93 21.92
C ASN A 25 6.18 -11.12 22.88
N LYS A 26 5.20 -11.05 23.79
CA LYS A 26 4.89 -12.13 24.73
C LYS A 26 4.36 -13.35 23.98
N ALA A 27 4.88 -14.54 24.27
CA ALA A 27 4.57 -15.77 23.54
C ALA A 27 3.06 -16.07 23.44
N LEU A 28 2.34 -16.01 24.58
CA LEU A 28 0.89 -16.24 24.61
C LEU A 28 0.12 -15.18 23.81
N SER A 29 0.41 -13.90 24.03
CA SER A 29 -0.24 -12.80 23.30
C SER A 29 0.03 -12.89 21.79
N ARG A 30 1.23 -13.32 21.39
CA ARG A 30 1.60 -13.52 19.99
C ARG A 30 0.81 -14.67 19.36
N ALA A 31 0.66 -15.78 20.06
CA ALA A 31 -0.14 -16.92 19.60
C ALA A 31 -1.63 -16.56 19.48
N ILE A 32 -2.18 -15.86 20.48
CA ILE A 32 -3.56 -15.36 20.43
C ILE A 32 -3.74 -14.39 19.27
N CYS A 33 -2.80 -13.47 19.05
CA CYS A 33 -2.82 -12.54 17.92
C CYS A 33 -2.82 -13.28 16.57
N PHE A 34 -1.97 -14.30 16.42
CA PHE A 34 -1.95 -15.11 15.20
C PHE A 34 -3.30 -15.80 14.93
N LEU A 35 -3.87 -16.44 15.94
CA LEU A 35 -5.18 -17.11 15.82
C LEU A 35 -6.30 -16.10 15.53
N SER A 36 -6.28 -14.94 16.20
CA SER A 36 -7.27 -13.88 16.00
C SER A 36 -7.09 -13.09 14.70
N MET A 37 -5.98 -13.28 13.97
CA MET A 37 -5.84 -12.83 12.57
C MET A 37 -6.42 -13.84 11.58
N MET A 38 -6.30 -15.15 11.87
CA MET A 38 -6.73 -16.23 10.98
C MET A 38 -8.25 -16.44 11.01
N ALA A 39 -8.85 -16.52 12.21
CA ALA A 39 -10.28 -16.78 12.39
C ALA A 39 -11.21 -15.77 11.69
N PRO A 40 -11.01 -14.44 11.83
CA PRO A 40 -11.89 -13.48 11.17
C PRO A 40 -11.60 -13.40 9.68
N SER A 41 -10.37 -13.69 9.21
CA SER A 41 -10.07 -13.79 7.79
C SER A 41 -10.89 -14.92 7.14
N PHE A 42 -10.94 -16.09 7.77
CA PHE A 42 -11.79 -17.20 7.32
C PHE A 42 -13.28 -16.81 7.28
N ALA A 43 -13.80 -16.25 8.38
CA ALA A 43 -15.19 -15.82 8.44
C ALA A 43 -15.51 -14.77 7.37
N HIS A 44 -14.57 -13.83 7.12
CA HIS A 44 -14.72 -12.78 6.12
C HIS A 44 -14.79 -13.34 4.70
N VAL A 45 -13.89 -14.27 4.34
CA VAL A 45 -13.92 -14.94 3.02
C VAL A 45 -15.24 -15.66 2.81
N MET A 46 -15.69 -16.42 3.82
CA MET A 46 -16.95 -17.17 3.75
C MET A 46 -18.14 -16.24 3.57
N LEU A 47 -18.23 -15.17 4.37
CA LEU A 47 -19.28 -14.16 4.28
C LEU A 47 -19.27 -13.49 2.90
N ARG A 48 -18.13 -12.99 2.43
CA ARG A 48 -18.02 -12.30 1.13
C ARG A 48 -18.39 -13.23 -0.03
N THR A 49 -17.94 -14.49 0.01
CA THR A 49 -18.26 -15.49 -1.01
C THR A 49 -19.74 -15.84 -0.99
N PHE A 50 -20.34 -15.98 0.20
CA PHE A 50 -21.76 -16.22 0.38
C PHE A 50 -22.60 -15.08 -0.20
N SER A 51 -22.24 -13.83 0.10
CA SER A 51 -22.87 -12.64 -0.50
C SER A 51 -22.82 -12.67 -2.03
N CYS A 52 -21.66 -12.96 -2.61
CA CYS A 52 -21.50 -13.06 -4.06
C CYS A 52 -22.33 -14.20 -4.66
N ALA A 53 -22.39 -15.35 -3.98
CA ALA A 53 -23.17 -16.51 -4.41
C ALA A 53 -24.68 -16.21 -4.43
N LEU A 54 -25.22 -15.57 -3.39
CA LEU A 54 -26.62 -15.17 -3.34
C LEU A 54 -26.97 -14.22 -4.49
N LEU A 55 -26.15 -13.18 -4.73
CA LEU A 55 -26.36 -12.28 -5.86
C LEU A 55 -26.24 -12.98 -7.21
N ALA A 56 -25.30 -13.92 -7.37
CA ALA A 56 -25.13 -14.69 -8.59
C ALA A 56 -26.36 -15.54 -8.93
N VAL A 57 -26.94 -16.20 -7.92
CA VAL A 57 -28.12 -17.07 -8.04
C VAL A 57 -29.38 -16.26 -8.37
N MET A 58 -29.52 -15.07 -7.78
CA MET A 58 -30.63 -14.17 -8.10
C MET A 58 -30.50 -13.58 -9.51
N ASN A 59 -29.38 -12.90 -9.77
CA ASN A 59 -29.12 -12.23 -11.04
C ASN A 59 -27.63 -11.90 -11.17
N THR A 60 -26.94 -12.58 -12.08
CA THR A 60 -25.51 -12.35 -12.35
C THR A 60 -25.19 -10.90 -12.71
N ARG A 61 -26.10 -10.15 -13.34
CA ARG A 61 -25.88 -8.72 -13.64
C ARG A 61 -25.81 -7.87 -12.37
N TRP A 62 -26.59 -8.20 -11.34
CA TRP A 62 -26.55 -7.47 -10.06
C TRP A 62 -25.22 -7.68 -9.35
N LEU A 63 -24.70 -8.92 -9.37
CA LEU A 63 -23.35 -9.20 -8.87
C LEU A 63 -22.30 -8.36 -9.61
N LEU A 64 -22.36 -8.31 -10.95
CA LEU A 64 -21.39 -7.55 -11.73
C LEU A 64 -21.45 -6.05 -11.42
N TYR A 65 -22.66 -5.47 -11.29
CA TYR A 65 -22.81 -4.06 -10.91
C TYR A 65 -22.28 -3.79 -9.50
N PHE A 66 -22.54 -4.69 -8.56
CA PHE A 66 -22.02 -4.58 -7.20
C PHE A 66 -20.49 -4.57 -7.16
N LEU A 67 -19.85 -5.56 -7.80
CA LEU A 67 -18.38 -5.65 -7.84
C LEU A 67 -17.75 -4.50 -8.60
N ALA A 68 -18.34 -4.08 -9.73
CA ALA A 68 -17.86 -2.95 -10.52
C ALA A 68 -18.00 -1.62 -9.77
N ALA A 69 -19.11 -1.40 -9.06
CA ALA A 69 -19.31 -0.21 -8.26
C ALA A 69 -18.31 -0.12 -7.09
N ASP A 70 -18.09 -1.23 -6.37
CA ASP A 70 -17.14 -1.29 -5.26
C ASP A 70 -15.69 -1.02 -5.73
N MET A 71 -15.26 -1.66 -6.84
CA MET A 71 -13.95 -1.40 -7.45
C MET A 71 -13.84 0.03 -7.99
N GLY A 72 -14.88 0.53 -8.65
CA GLY A 72 -14.93 1.89 -9.21
C GLY A 72 -14.82 2.96 -8.13
N LEU A 73 -15.51 2.78 -6.99
CA LEU A 73 -15.42 3.68 -5.84
C LEU A 73 -14.00 3.70 -5.25
N PHE A 74 -13.34 2.55 -5.15
CA PHE A 74 -11.94 2.47 -4.70
C PHE A 74 -10.98 3.21 -5.64
N PHE A 75 -11.13 3.00 -6.95
CA PHE A 75 -10.31 3.71 -7.94
C PHE A 75 -10.55 5.21 -7.88
N LEU A 76 -11.80 5.63 -7.80
CA LEU A 76 -12.16 7.05 -7.63
C LEU A 76 -11.54 7.62 -6.37
N TYR A 77 -11.62 6.93 -5.23
CA TYR A 77 -10.98 7.34 -3.98
C TYR A 77 -9.47 7.56 -4.15
N LYS A 78 -8.75 6.59 -4.74
CA LYS A 78 -7.30 6.71 -4.96
C LYS A 78 -6.96 7.84 -5.96
N MET A 79 -7.77 8.05 -6.99
CA MET A 79 -7.59 9.15 -7.94
C MET A 79 -7.80 10.52 -7.30
N LEU A 80 -8.89 10.70 -6.52
CA LEU A 80 -9.20 11.96 -5.84
C LEU A 80 -8.10 12.38 -4.86
N ARG A 81 -7.47 11.41 -4.19
CA ARG A 81 -6.33 11.68 -3.29
C ARG A 81 -4.97 11.81 -3.99
N ARG A 82 -4.93 11.72 -5.32
CA ARG A 82 -3.67 11.70 -6.10
C ARG A 82 -2.72 10.56 -5.68
N ASP A 83 -3.29 9.44 -5.25
CA ASP A 83 -2.60 8.26 -4.68
C ASP A 83 -2.82 7.02 -5.56
N PHE A 84 -3.23 7.21 -6.82
CA PHE A 84 -3.60 6.13 -7.74
C PHE A 84 -2.41 5.31 -8.20
N PHE A 85 -1.35 5.98 -8.67
CA PHE A 85 -0.19 5.29 -9.19
C PHE A 85 0.56 4.51 -8.10
N TYR A 86 0.96 3.30 -8.44
CA TYR A 86 1.74 2.45 -7.54
C TYR A 86 3.17 2.98 -7.39
N PHE A 87 3.86 2.62 -6.31
CA PHE A 87 5.15 3.21 -5.93
C PHE A 87 6.33 2.75 -6.80
N LEU A 88 6.16 1.71 -7.61
CA LEU A 88 7.21 1.19 -8.49
C LEU A 88 7.72 2.25 -9.47
N ASN A 89 9.04 2.31 -9.63
CA ASN A 89 9.71 3.28 -10.49
C ASN A 89 9.59 2.92 -11.98
N LEU A 90 8.39 3.08 -12.52
CA LEU A 90 8.04 2.81 -13.92
C LEU A 90 7.71 4.11 -14.66
N THR A 91 7.81 4.10 -15.98
CA THR A 91 7.54 5.28 -16.82
C THR A 91 6.55 4.99 -17.94
N GLY A 92 5.92 6.04 -18.46
CA GLY A 92 5.00 5.96 -19.59
C GLY A 92 3.74 5.14 -19.31
N ILE A 93 3.21 4.48 -20.34
CA ILE A 93 1.97 3.71 -20.27
C ILE A 93 2.07 2.47 -19.37
N VAL A 94 3.26 1.87 -19.29
CA VAL A 94 3.54 0.71 -18.43
C VAL A 94 3.23 1.02 -16.96
N ARG A 95 3.56 2.24 -16.50
CA ARG A 95 3.23 2.70 -15.15
C ARG A 95 1.73 2.69 -14.89
N LEU A 96 0.93 3.17 -15.85
CA LEU A 96 -0.52 3.20 -15.74
C LEU A 96 -1.10 1.78 -15.70
N SER A 97 -0.70 0.93 -16.65
CA SER A 97 -1.17 -0.45 -16.73
C SER A 97 -0.86 -1.26 -15.47
N ILE A 98 0.39 -1.19 -14.98
CA ILE A 98 0.78 -1.88 -13.75
C ILE A 98 0.03 -1.31 -12.54
N SER A 99 -0.16 0.01 -12.46
CA SER A 99 -0.93 0.60 -11.36
C SER A 99 -2.38 0.12 -11.35
N ILE A 100 -3.05 0.05 -12.50
CA ILE A 100 -4.43 -0.46 -12.57
C ILE A 100 -4.47 -1.92 -12.11
N LEU A 101 -3.55 -2.76 -12.61
CA LEU A 101 -3.50 -4.19 -12.27
C LEU A 101 -3.24 -4.40 -10.78
N GLU A 102 -2.21 -3.77 -10.23
CA GLU A 102 -1.86 -3.88 -8.80
C GLU A 102 -3.03 -3.41 -7.93
N ARG A 103 -3.62 -2.24 -8.22
CA ARG A 103 -4.76 -1.72 -7.46
C ARG A 103 -5.96 -2.66 -7.52
N PHE A 104 -6.24 -3.25 -8.68
CA PHE A 104 -7.30 -4.24 -8.84
C PHE A 104 -7.04 -5.48 -7.98
N VAL A 105 -5.83 -6.06 -8.05
CA VAL A 105 -5.45 -7.26 -7.30
C VAL A 105 -5.47 -6.99 -5.79
N ILE A 106 -4.88 -5.89 -5.33
CA ILE A 106 -4.87 -5.49 -3.93
C ILE A 106 -6.29 -5.30 -3.39
N LYS A 107 -7.17 -4.64 -4.14
CA LYS A 107 -8.57 -4.48 -3.74
C LYS A 107 -9.30 -5.81 -3.68
N LEU A 108 -9.14 -6.66 -4.70
CA LEU A 108 -9.73 -8.00 -4.71
C LEU A 108 -9.26 -8.84 -3.52
N MET A 109 -7.96 -8.82 -3.22
CA MET A 109 -7.40 -9.50 -2.05
C MET A 109 -7.98 -8.93 -0.75
N GLY A 110 -8.07 -7.61 -0.61
CA GLY A 110 -8.65 -6.95 0.56
C GLY A 110 -10.10 -7.35 0.79
N ASP A 111 -10.92 -7.34 -0.26
CA ASP A 111 -12.37 -7.59 -0.21
C ASP A 111 -12.72 -8.98 0.29
N PHE A 112 -11.96 -9.99 -0.15
CA PHE A 112 -12.24 -11.37 0.20
C PHE A 112 -11.48 -11.80 1.44
N THR A 113 -10.20 -11.48 1.57
CA THR A 113 -9.33 -12.12 2.57
C THR A 113 -9.17 -11.33 3.86
N MET A 114 -9.50 -10.03 3.88
CA MET A 114 -9.19 -9.15 5.00
C MET A 114 -7.70 -9.19 5.39
N LEU A 115 -6.80 -9.30 4.40
CA LEU A 115 -5.36 -9.37 4.65
C LEU A 115 -4.86 -8.08 5.32
N ILE A 116 -4.59 -8.14 6.63
CA ILE A 116 -4.22 -6.98 7.46
C ILE A 116 -3.02 -6.19 6.91
N HIS A 117 -2.08 -6.85 6.23
CA HIS A 117 -0.94 -6.19 5.59
C HIS A 117 -1.37 -5.07 4.62
N LEU A 118 -2.50 -5.24 3.94
CA LEU A 118 -3.01 -4.27 2.95
C LEU A 118 -3.53 -2.97 3.57
N ARG A 119 -3.55 -2.84 4.90
CA ARG A 119 -3.83 -1.57 5.59
C ARG A 119 -2.74 -0.52 5.36
N GLY A 120 -1.56 -0.92 4.88
CA GLY A 120 -0.47 0.01 4.56
C GLY A 120 -0.91 1.10 3.56
N PRO A 121 -0.48 2.37 3.72
CA PRO A 121 -0.87 3.46 2.81
C PRO A 121 -0.49 3.24 1.34
N CYS A 122 0.61 2.52 1.08
CA CYS A 122 1.01 2.12 -0.28
C CYS A 122 0.01 1.17 -0.95
N GLU A 123 -0.78 0.44 -0.16
CA GLU A 123 -1.76 -0.56 -0.57
C GLU A 123 -3.18 0.07 -0.59
N LEU A 124 -4.11 -0.42 0.25
CA LEU A 124 -5.45 0.18 0.40
C LEU A 124 -5.38 1.46 1.23
N GLY A 125 -4.53 1.49 2.25
CA GLY A 125 -4.52 2.50 3.31
C GLY A 125 -5.51 2.19 4.43
N GLY A 126 -5.22 2.67 5.64
CA GLY A 126 -5.94 2.28 6.85
C GLY A 126 -7.44 2.53 6.75
N PHE A 127 -7.82 3.77 6.49
CA PHE A 127 -9.24 4.14 6.36
C PHE A 127 -9.99 3.30 5.33
N TRP A 128 -9.44 3.13 4.12
CA TRP A 128 -10.12 2.37 3.06
C TRP A 128 -10.16 0.87 3.37
N PHE A 129 -9.12 0.34 4.02
CA PHE A 129 -9.11 -1.03 4.52
C PHE A 129 -10.26 -1.26 5.51
N LEU A 130 -10.46 -0.36 6.47
CA LEU A 130 -11.58 -0.46 7.41
C LEU A 130 -12.94 -0.34 6.69
N LEU A 131 -13.07 0.61 5.76
CA LEU A 131 -14.30 0.77 4.97
C LEU A 131 -14.61 -0.48 4.15
N THR A 132 -13.59 -1.09 3.55
CA THR A 132 -13.71 -2.34 2.77
C THR A 132 -14.25 -3.47 3.65
N ILE A 133 -13.72 -3.63 4.86
CA ILE A 133 -14.21 -4.62 5.83
C ILE A 133 -15.69 -4.41 6.12
N LEU A 134 -16.09 -3.16 6.40
CA LEU A 134 -17.47 -2.82 6.72
C LEU A 134 -18.40 -3.06 5.53
N LEU A 135 -18.01 -2.63 4.32
CA LEU A 135 -18.77 -2.86 3.09
C LEU A 135 -18.94 -4.35 2.80
N SER A 136 -17.89 -5.16 2.97
CA SER A 136 -17.99 -6.61 2.84
C SER A 136 -18.96 -7.21 3.86
N MET A 137 -18.90 -6.78 5.12
CA MET A 137 -19.82 -7.26 6.16
C MET A 137 -21.27 -6.92 5.83
N MET A 138 -21.54 -5.65 5.52
CA MET A 138 -22.87 -5.15 5.17
C MET A 138 -23.42 -5.82 3.91
N SER A 139 -22.56 -6.10 2.92
CA SER A 139 -22.99 -6.75 1.69
C SER A 139 -23.65 -8.11 1.92
N CYS A 140 -23.20 -8.87 2.92
CA CYS A 140 -23.75 -10.20 3.20
C CYS A 140 -25.18 -10.11 3.72
N PHE A 141 -25.46 -9.15 4.60
CA PHE A 141 -26.81 -8.90 5.11
C PHE A 141 -27.73 -8.37 4.01
N VAL A 142 -27.25 -7.45 3.17
CA VAL A 142 -28.02 -6.90 2.06
C VAL A 142 -28.34 -7.99 1.03
N SER A 143 -27.37 -8.80 0.63
CA SER A 143 -27.57 -9.90 -0.32
C SER A 143 -28.52 -10.96 0.23
N SER A 144 -28.43 -11.30 1.53
CA SER A 144 -29.37 -12.22 2.18
C SER A 144 -30.78 -11.64 2.24
N TRP A 145 -30.93 -10.37 2.58
CA TRP A 145 -32.22 -9.71 2.59
C TRP A 145 -32.84 -9.67 1.19
N LEU A 146 -32.06 -9.34 0.17
CA LEU A 146 -32.52 -9.38 -1.22
C LEU A 146 -32.96 -10.79 -1.62
N TYR A 147 -32.17 -11.82 -1.27
CA TYR A 147 -32.50 -13.20 -1.57
C TYR A 147 -33.81 -13.64 -0.92
N SER A 148 -33.99 -13.39 0.38
CA SER A 148 -35.22 -13.75 1.09
C SER A 148 -36.47 -13.09 0.50
N ASN A 149 -36.37 -11.83 0.06
CA ASN A 149 -37.53 -11.06 -0.41
C ASN A 149 -37.84 -11.22 -1.91
N TYR A 150 -36.84 -11.50 -2.74
CA TYR A 150 -36.99 -11.45 -4.20
C TYR A 150 -36.66 -12.76 -4.93
N TYR A 151 -36.11 -13.77 -4.23
CA TYR A 151 -35.91 -15.10 -4.80
C TYR A 151 -37.08 -16.01 -4.42
N ASP A 152 -37.76 -16.59 -5.41
CA ASP A 152 -39.01 -17.35 -5.23
C ASP A 152 -39.02 -18.65 -6.05
N LYS A 153 -37.89 -19.34 -6.11
CA LYS A 153 -37.77 -20.65 -6.77
C LYS A 153 -37.79 -21.78 -5.73
N ASP A 154 -38.11 -22.99 -6.18
CA ASP A 154 -38.26 -24.18 -5.32
C ASP A 154 -36.98 -24.56 -4.56
N ASP A 155 -35.80 -24.17 -5.05
CA ASP A 155 -34.49 -24.39 -4.45
C ASP A 155 -34.07 -23.29 -3.45
N LYS A 156 -35.01 -22.42 -3.05
CA LYS A 156 -34.77 -21.35 -2.08
C LYS A 156 -34.30 -21.91 -0.73
N LEU A 157 -33.26 -21.28 -0.19
CA LEU A 157 -32.76 -21.58 1.16
C LEU A 157 -33.74 -21.01 2.19
N SER A 158 -34.00 -21.74 3.28
CA SER A 158 -34.85 -21.22 4.36
C SER A 158 -34.22 -20.00 5.01
N ASP A 159 -35.05 -19.04 5.39
CA ASP A 159 -34.59 -17.82 6.08
C ASP A 159 -33.85 -18.15 7.39
N GLU A 160 -34.28 -19.21 8.09
CA GLU A 160 -33.58 -19.74 9.27
C GLU A 160 -32.15 -20.17 8.96
N THR A 161 -31.93 -20.83 7.82
CA THR A 161 -30.59 -21.26 7.39
C THR A 161 -29.72 -20.04 7.09
N LEU A 162 -30.25 -19.06 6.35
CA LEU A 162 -29.54 -17.82 6.02
C LEU A 162 -29.11 -17.07 7.29
N GLN A 163 -30.05 -16.88 8.23
CA GLN A 163 -29.77 -16.22 9.50
C GLN A 163 -28.76 -16.99 10.34
N THR A 164 -28.88 -18.31 10.42
CA THR A 164 -27.94 -19.15 11.18
C THR A 164 -26.51 -19.00 10.65
N VAL A 165 -26.31 -19.08 9.33
CA VAL A 165 -24.99 -18.90 8.69
C VAL A 165 -24.42 -17.51 9.01
N LEU A 166 -25.22 -16.45 8.84
CA LEU A 166 -24.79 -15.08 9.09
C LEU A 166 -24.45 -14.84 10.57
N SER A 167 -25.27 -15.34 11.48
CA SER A 167 -25.06 -15.17 12.93
C SER A 167 -23.82 -15.92 13.41
N VAL A 168 -23.59 -17.16 12.95
CA VAL A 168 -22.42 -17.95 13.35
C VAL A 168 -21.13 -17.32 12.82
N LEU A 169 -21.07 -17.00 11.52
CA LEU A 169 -19.88 -16.39 10.92
C LEU A 169 -19.65 -14.97 11.45
N GLY A 170 -20.72 -14.19 11.62
CA GLY A 170 -20.66 -12.85 12.19
C GLY A 170 -20.17 -12.85 13.64
N ALA A 171 -20.67 -13.76 14.48
CA ALA A 171 -20.19 -13.90 15.86
C ALA A 171 -18.71 -14.32 15.92
N MET A 172 -18.29 -15.29 15.10
CA MET A 172 -16.90 -15.69 14.98
C MET A 172 -16.02 -14.51 14.55
N TRP A 173 -16.47 -13.71 13.59
CA TRP A 173 -15.75 -12.54 13.12
C TRP A 173 -15.62 -11.48 14.22
N ILE A 174 -16.72 -11.10 14.87
CA ILE A 174 -16.75 -10.06 15.92
C ILE A 174 -15.87 -10.47 17.10
N THR A 175 -16.04 -11.68 17.63
CA THR A 175 -15.27 -12.16 18.79
C THR A 175 -13.77 -12.18 18.50
N SER A 176 -13.39 -12.60 17.28
CA SER A 176 -11.99 -12.62 16.86
C SER A 176 -11.43 -11.22 16.62
N ALA A 177 -12.19 -10.32 16.00
CA ALA A 177 -11.78 -8.93 15.75
C ALA A 177 -11.61 -8.15 17.07
N VAL A 178 -12.50 -8.36 18.05
CA VAL A 178 -12.39 -7.80 19.40
C VAL A 178 -11.14 -8.34 20.08
N THR A 179 -10.92 -9.66 20.03
CA THR A 179 -9.73 -10.27 20.63
C THR A 179 -8.44 -9.74 19.98
N PHE A 180 -8.39 -9.64 18.66
CA PHE A 180 -7.27 -9.04 17.93
C PHE A 180 -6.99 -7.62 18.41
N THR A 181 -8.02 -6.77 18.46
CA THR A 181 -7.90 -5.37 18.90
C THR A 181 -7.42 -5.24 20.34
N LEU A 182 -7.84 -6.14 21.23
CA LEU A 182 -7.42 -6.15 22.64
C LEU A 182 -5.97 -6.62 22.84
N VAL A 183 -5.45 -7.45 21.94
CA VAL A 183 -4.13 -8.10 22.08
C VAL A 183 -3.01 -7.33 21.37
N ILE A 184 -3.33 -6.61 20.30
CA ILE A 184 -2.32 -5.89 19.51
C ILE A 184 -1.74 -4.70 20.28
N ASN A 185 -0.54 -4.27 19.86
CA ASN A 185 0.05 -3.06 20.41
C ASN A 185 -0.80 -1.83 20.04
N ARG A 186 -1.33 -1.14 21.05
CA ARG A 186 -2.26 -0.03 20.87
C ARG A 186 -1.66 1.15 20.11
N SER A 187 -0.34 1.34 20.15
CA SER A 187 0.34 2.39 19.37
C SER A 187 0.14 2.27 17.86
N HIS A 188 -0.18 1.06 17.39
CA HIS A 188 -0.38 0.78 15.97
C HIS A 188 -1.85 0.80 15.56
N LEU A 189 -2.82 0.98 16.46
CA LEU A 189 -4.24 1.01 16.10
C LEU A 189 -4.56 2.11 15.08
N GLN A 190 -3.88 3.25 15.17
CA GLN A 190 -4.02 4.37 14.23
C GLN A 190 -3.77 3.99 12.77
N THR A 191 -2.95 2.98 12.53
CA THR A 191 -2.64 2.51 11.18
C THR A 191 -3.82 1.84 10.47
N PHE A 192 -4.89 1.49 11.21
CA PHE A 192 -6.12 0.91 10.67
C PHE A 192 -7.16 1.96 10.28
N TYR A 193 -6.96 3.23 10.63
CA TYR A 193 -7.92 4.31 10.32
C TYR A 193 -7.25 5.61 9.87
N ASN A 194 -5.92 5.62 9.70
CA ASN A 194 -5.22 6.78 9.18
C ASN A 194 -5.62 7.10 7.73
N LEU A 195 -5.44 8.37 7.38
CA LEU A 195 -5.68 8.91 6.04
C LEU A 195 -4.35 9.21 5.33
N ASP A 196 -3.26 8.59 5.74
CA ASP A 196 -1.96 8.78 5.09
C ASP A 196 -2.02 8.34 3.61
N THR A 197 -1.39 9.09 2.72
CA THR A 197 -1.11 8.66 1.34
C THR A 197 0.17 7.83 1.28
N ALA A 198 0.43 7.16 0.15
CA ALA A 198 1.72 6.49 -0.05
C ALA A 198 2.91 7.46 0.06
N SER A 199 2.74 8.71 -0.41
CA SER A 199 3.73 9.78 -0.25
C SER A 199 3.95 10.14 1.23
N ASP A 200 2.89 10.29 2.02
CA ASP A 200 3.02 10.59 3.45
C ASP A 200 3.71 9.46 4.21
N TYR A 201 3.40 8.21 3.85
CA TYR A 201 4.07 7.04 4.38
C TYR A 201 5.58 7.06 4.08
N CYS A 202 5.96 7.33 2.83
CA CYS A 202 7.37 7.43 2.44
C CYS A 202 8.08 8.56 3.20
N LYS A 203 7.43 9.71 3.36
CA LYS A 203 7.96 10.83 4.16
C LYS A 203 8.17 10.43 5.62
N LYS A 204 7.19 9.77 6.24
CA LYS A 204 7.30 9.28 7.63
C LYS A 204 8.42 8.26 7.78
N THR A 205 8.58 7.35 6.83
CA THR A 205 9.69 6.38 6.83
C THR A 205 11.03 7.09 6.75
N PHE A 206 11.19 8.08 5.86
CA PHE A 206 12.44 8.84 5.74
C PHE A 206 12.79 9.60 7.02
N LEU A 207 11.81 10.27 7.65
CA LEU A 207 12.01 11.08 8.84
C LEU A 207 12.24 10.26 10.12
N ASN A 208 11.62 9.08 10.23
CA ASN A 208 11.78 8.20 11.40
C ASN A 208 12.97 7.24 11.29
N ALA A 209 13.62 7.17 10.12
CA ALA A 209 14.85 6.42 9.96
C ALA A 209 15.96 7.06 10.80
N ARG A 210 16.65 6.24 11.59
CA ARG A 210 17.77 6.69 12.42
C ARG A 210 18.93 7.20 11.56
N GLU A 211 19.86 7.91 12.17
CA GLU A 211 21.05 8.44 11.47
C GLU A 211 21.90 7.32 10.84
N ASP A 212 21.98 6.15 11.46
CA ASP A 212 22.69 4.97 10.96
C ASP A 212 21.95 4.21 9.84
N GLN A 213 20.78 4.68 9.42
CA GLN A 213 19.86 3.97 8.52
C GLN A 213 19.76 4.63 7.14
N ASP A 214 20.90 4.97 6.56
CA ASP A 214 20.94 5.48 5.19
C ASP A 214 20.35 4.50 4.18
N ASP A 215 20.44 3.19 4.45
CA ASP A 215 19.81 2.14 3.64
C ASP A 215 18.29 2.33 3.55
N VAL A 216 17.62 2.62 4.68
CA VAL A 216 16.18 2.89 4.72
C VAL A 216 15.84 4.20 4.00
N LYS A 217 16.62 5.26 4.24
CA LYS A 217 16.41 6.56 3.59
C LYS A 217 16.58 6.50 2.07
N SER A 218 17.59 5.75 1.61
CA SER A 218 17.94 5.56 0.20
C SER A 218 16.81 4.96 -0.63
N TYR A 219 15.93 4.17 -0.01
CA TYR A 219 14.78 3.56 -0.68
C TYR A 219 13.83 4.61 -1.29
N SER A 220 13.77 5.81 -0.69
CA SER A 220 12.95 6.92 -1.22
C SER A 220 13.34 7.31 -2.65
N LEU A 221 14.61 7.09 -3.04
CA LEU A 221 15.12 7.36 -4.39
C LEU A 221 15.04 6.14 -5.33
N SER A 222 14.71 4.96 -4.79
CA SER A 222 14.48 3.74 -5.58
C SER A 222 13.03 3.61 -6.06
N ILE A 223 12.10 4.32 -5.41
CA ILE A 223 10.68 4.39 -5.78
C ILE A 223 10.40 5.53 -6.76
N HIS A 224 9.20 5.54 -7.32
CA HIS A 224 8.81 6.56 -8.28
C HIS A 224 8.79 7.98 -7.67
N GLN A 225 9.32 8.96 -8.41
CA GLN A 225 9.47 10.36 -7.96
C GLN A 225 8.21 11.00 -7.37
N ASP A 226 7.03 10.68 -7.89
CA ASP A 226 5.76 11.22 -7.37
C ASP A 226 5.55 10.93 -5.87
N MET A 227 6.21 9.91 -5.31
CA MET A 227 6.14 9.58 -3.88
C MET A 227 6.91 10.55 -2.99
N TYR A 228 7.89 11.27 -3.53
CA TYR A 228 8.68 12.25 -2.79
C TYR A 228 8.69 13.64 -3.43
N ARG A 229 7.96 13.86 -4.53
CA ARG A 229 7.99 15.13 -5.28
C ARG A 229 7.66 16.35 -4.42
N THR A 230 6.80 16.22 -3.42
CA THR A 230 6.33 17.35 -2.59
C THR A 230 7.24 17.68 -1.42
N TRP A 231 8.17 16.79 -1.05
CA TRP A 231 9.03 16.94 0.14
C TRP A 231 10.51 16.57 -0.12
N GLY A 232 10.83 16.07 -1.31
CA GLY A 232 12.15 15.58 -1.68
C GLY A 232 13.19 16.68 -1.78
N ASP A 233 12.83 17.84 -2.32
CA ASP A 233 13.78 18.96 -2.44
C ASP A 233 14.14 19.55 -1.07
N GLU A 234 13.24 19.45 -0.08
CA GLU A 234 13.43 19.93 1.28
C GLU A 234 14.21 18.91 2.14
N LEU A 235 13.90 17.62 2.03
CA LEU A 235 14.42 16.59 2.93
C LEU A 235 15.46 15.67 2.29
N VAL A 236 15.19 15.17 1.10
CA VAL A 236 16.01 14.14 0.45
C VAL A 236 17.23 14.77 -0.22
N LYS A 237 17.05 15.90 -0.93
CA LYS A 237 18.11 16.57 -1.67
C LYS A 237 19.25 17.03 -0.75
N PRO A 238 19.03 17.76 0.36
CA PRO A 238 20.12 18.15 1.25
C PRO A 238 20.85 16.93 1.83
N TRP A 239 20.09 15.92 2.29
CA TRP A 239 20.65 14.67 2.81
C TRP A 239 21.55 13.97 1.79
N THR A 240 21.13 13.87 0.51
CA THR A 240 21.98 13.29 -0.53
C THR A 240 23.23 14.10 -0.81
N LEU A 241 23.14 15.44 -0.83
CA LEU A 241 24.28 16.30 -1.14
C LEU A 241 25.33 16.28 -0.04
N GLU A 242 24.91 16.22 1.23
CA GLU A 242 25.78 16.16 2.40
C GLU A 242 26.52 14.83 2.51
N ASN A 243 25.86 13.71 2.19
CA ASN A 243 26.41 12.38 2.44
C ASN A 243 27.09 11.73 1.23
N TRP A 244 26.97 12.30 0.03
CA TRP A 244 27.44 11.66 -1.21
C TRP A 244 28.92 11.27 -1.18
N SER A 245 29.79 12.16 -0.70
CA SER A 245 31.23 11.93 -0.64
C SER A 245 31.56 10.74 0.27
N ARG A 246 30.90 10.64 1.43
CA ARG A 246 31.04 9.51 2.36
C ARG A 246 30.62 8.19 1.69
N TRP A 247 29.53 8.17 0.94
CA TRP A 247 29.07 6.95 0.26
C TRP A 247 29.99 6.49 -0.88
N GLU A 248 30.68 7.40 -1.57
CA GLU A 248 31.69 7.04 -2.58
C GLU A 248 32.96 6.42 -1.95
N GLU A 249 33.29 6.80 -0.72
CA GLU A 249 34.39 6.23 0.06
C GLU A 249 34.00 4.88 0.69
N GLU A 250 32.89 4.85 1.44
CA GLU A 250 32.41 3.68 2.18
C GLU A 250 31.82 2.60 1.26
N LYS A 251 31.25 2.99 0.11
CA LYS A 251 30.55 2.12 -0.85
C LYS A 251 29.56 1.16 -0.18
N PRO A 252 28.53 1.69 0.51
CA PRO A 252 27.56 0.84 1.19
C PRO A 252 26.82 -0.05 0.19
N ALA A 253 26.38 -1.23 0.63
CA ALA A 253 25.83 -2.26 -0.26
C ALA A 253 24.64 -1.81 -1.14
N TRP A 254 23.87 -0.82 -0.70
CA TRP A 254 22.74 -0.27 -1.44
C TRP A 254 23.15 0.78 -2.49
N PHE A 255 24.35 1.36 -2.40
CA PHE A 255 24.89 2.39 -3.30
C PHE A 255 25.44 1.76 -4.58
N THR A 256 24.55 1.13 -5.34
CA THR A 256 24.84 0.43 -6.60
C THR A 256 24.70 1.36 -7.80
N ASP A 257 25.22 0.95 -8.96
CA ASP A 257 25.06 1.71 -10.21
C ASP A 257 23.58 1.92 -10.57
N ALA A 258 22.74 0.91 -10.36
CA ALA A 258 21.30 1.00 -10.58
C ALA A 258 20.62 1.99 -9.63
N TRP A 259 21.01 2.02 -8.36
CA TRP A 259 20.52 3.02 -7.40
C TRP A 259 20.99 4.42 -7.81
N ILE A 260 22.27 4.58 -8.14
CA ILE A 260 22.81 5.86 -8.59
C ILE A 260 21.99 6.33 -9.78
N GLU A 261 21.73 5.50 -10.80
CA GLU A 261 20.90 5.83 -11.98
C GLU A 261 19.49 6.32 -11.66
N SER A 262 18.86 5.87 -10.57
CA SER A 262 17.51 6.31 -10.21
C SER A 262 17.46 7.71 -9.59
N VAL A 263 18.58 8.22 -9.06
CA VAL A 263 18.65 9.53 -8.38
C VAL A 263 18.49 10.70 -9.38
N PRO A 264 17.70 11.74 -9.10
CA PRO A 264 17.70 12.94 -9.94
C PRO A 264 19.08 13.63 -9.96
N ASN A 265 19.50 14.20 -11.10
CA ASN A 265 20.81 14.89 -11.13
C ASN A 265 20.88 16.04 -10.12
N THR A 266 19.79 16.76 -9.89
CA THR A 266 19.74 17.84 -8.91
C THR A 266 20.02 17.40 -7.46
N TYR A 267 20.04 16.09 -7.19
CA TYR A 267 20.27 15.47 -5.88
C TYR A 267 21.69 14.90 -5.77
N ILE A 268 22.50 14.99 -6.83
CA ILE A 268 23.89 14.53 -6.85
C ILE A 268 24.81 15.77 -6.90
N PRO A 269 25.90 15.87 -6.11
CA PRO A 269 26.81 17.00 -6.20
C PRO A 269 27.48 17.12 -7.58
N TYR A 270 27.85 18.34 -7.97
CA TYR A 270 28.30 18.65 -9.34
C TYR A 270 29.45 17.78 -9.83
N ASP A 271 30.49 17.61 -9.01
CA ASP A 271 31.69 16.86 -9.39
C ASP A 271 31.37 15.39 -9.69
N TRP A 272 30.51 14.78 -8.88
CA TRP A 272 30.05 13.42 -9.07
C TRP A 272 29.13 13.28 -10.30
N ARG A 273 28.28 14.28 -10.59
CA ARG A 273 27.51 14.29 -11.85
C ARG A 273 28.41 14.25 -13.07
N VAL A 274 29.44 15.09 -13.09
CA VAL A 274 30.41 15.14 -14.19
C VAL A 274 31.17 13.82 -14.28
N LYS A 275 31.59 13.25 -13.15
CA LYS A 275 32.22 11.92 -13.08
C LYS A 275 31.32 10.87 -13.72
N TYR A 276 30.08 10.70 -13.26
CA TYR A 276 29.19 9.64 -13.76
C TYR A 276 28.73 9.86 -15.20
N LYS A 277 28.59 11.11 -15.67
CA LYS A 277 28.32 11.39 -17.08
C LYS A 277 29.48 10.90 -17.95
N LYS A 278 30.73 11.12 -17.54
CA LYS A 278 31.93 10.69 -18.26
C LYS A 278 32.18 9.19 -18.17
N THR A 279 32.00 8.58 -17.00
CA THR A 279 32.35 7.17 -16.76
C THR A 279 31.24 6.19 -17.08
N LYS A 280 29.97 6.59 -16.87
CA LYS A 280 28.79 5.72 -16.98
C LYS A 280 27.78 6.18 -18.03
N GLY A 281 28.06 7.25 -18.77
CA GLY A 281 27.14 7.78 -19.78
C GLY A 281 25.79 8.25 -19.21
N ARG A 282 25.76 8.60 -17.92
CA ARG A 282 24.52 8.90 -17.19
C ARG A 282 23.70 10.01 -17.87
N VAL A 283 22.41 9.74 -18.07
CA VAL A 283 21.40 10.73 -18.51
C VAL A 283 20.45 11.02 -17.35
N ASP A 284 20.08 12.29 -17.17
CA ASP A 284 19.16 12.69 -16.10
C ASP A 284 17.80 11.96 -16.24
N PRO A 285 17.34 11.23 -15.20
CA PRO A 285 16.01 10.64 -15.20
C PRO A 285 14.89 11.65 -15.47
N GLN A 286 15.08 12.91 -15.06
CA GLN A 286 14.12 14.00 -15.28
C GLN A 286 14.18 14.57 -16.70
N MET A 287 15.35 14.56 -17.37
CA MET A 287 15.46 15.06 -18.74
C MET A 287 14.75 14.16 -19.76
N ARG A 288 14.63 12.85 -19.49
CA ARG A 288 13.82 11.92 -20.32
C ARG A 288 12.33 12.32 -20.41
N ARG A 289 11.83 13.17 -19.50
CA ARG A 289 10.41 13.56 -19.40
C ARG A 289 10.06 14.92 -20.01
N ARG A 290 11.02 15.78 -20.30
CA ARG A 290 10.77 17.16 -20.74
C ARG A 290 10.89 17.29 -22.25
N SER A 291 10.02 18.10 -22.86
CA SER A 291 10.12 18.42 -24.29
C SER A 291 11.48 19.09 -24.57
N SER A 292 11.97 18.94 -25.80
CA SER A 292 13.26 19.47 -26.28
C SER A 292 13.49 20.95 -25.91
N VAL A 293 12.43 21.75 -25.85
CA VAL A 293 12.48 23.18 -25.51
C VAL A 293 12.89 23.46 -24.06
N GLN A 294 12.44 22.64 -23.10
CA GLN A 294 12.84 22.79 -21.69
C GLN A 294 14.24 22.22 -21.42
N GLN A 295 14.68 21.25 -22.22
CA GLN A 295 16.04 20.69 -22.15
C GLN A 295 17.08 21.75 -22.54
N VAL A 296 16.81 22.54 -23.58
CA VAL A 296 17.68 23.63 -24.04
C VAL A 296 17.82 24.75 -22.99
N LYS A 297 16.72 25.17 -22.34
CA LYS A 297 16.77 26.23 -21.32
C LYS A 297 17.62 25.87 -20.09
N MET A 298 17.60 24.61 -19.63
CA MET A 298 18.43 24.22 -18.48
C MET A 298 19.90 24.06 -18.87
N LEU A 299 20.18 23.54 -20.07
CA LEU A 299 21.54 23.47 -20.60
C LEU A 299 22.15 24.86 -20.82
N MET A 300 21.35 25.87 -21.19
CA MET A 300 21.81 27.25 -21.34
C MET A 300 21.87 28.00 -20.00
N GLY A 301 20.97 27.71 -19.06
CA GLY A 301 21.00 28.32 -17.72
C GLY A 301 22.25 27.95 -16.91
N ASP A 302 22.76 26.72 -17.07
CA ASP A 302 24.02 26.28 -16.44
C ASP A 302 25.28 26.89 -17.10
N VAL A 303 25.14 27.58 -18.25
CA VAL A 303 26.25 28.23 -18.97
C VAL A 303 26.36 29.73 -18.62
N GLU A 304 25.27 30.35 -18.15
CA GLU A 304 25.24 31.79 -17.83
C GLU A 304 25.74 32.15 -16.42
N GLU A 305 25.98 31.17 -15.54
CA GLU A 305 26.53 31.38 -14.18
C GLU A 305 28.05 31.09 -14.04
N LYS A 306 28.85 31.43 -15.05
CA LYS A 306 30.33 31.44 -14.93
C LYS A 306 30.95 32.76 -15.33
#